data_AF-A0A2D8K520-F1
#
_entry.id   AF-A0A2D8K520-F1
#
_cell.length_a   1.000
_cell.length_b   1.000
_cell.length_c   1.000
_cell.angle_alpha   90.00
_cell.angle_beta   90.00
_cell.angle_gamma   90.00
#
_symmetry.space_group_name_H-M   'P 1'
#
loop_
_entity.id
_entity.type
_entity.pdbx_description
1 polymer ?
#
loop_
_entity_poly.entity_id
_entity_poly.type
_entity_poly.pdbx_seq_one_letter_code
_entity_poly.pdbx_strand_id
1 'polypeptide(L)'
;MTVLKKAIVTATFSVALAAGAHAEPYRIGVLTDMSGMNYDLSGKGSQVAAEMAVEDFGGKLLGEDVEVIVGDHQNKPDVGSTLARRWIDEQNVIAIAD
;
A
#
# COMPACT_ATOMS: atom_id res chain seq x y z
N MET A 1 11.40 38.66 -46.82
CA MET A 1 10.89 38.96 -45.45
C MET A 1 9.48 39.52 -45.65
N THR A 2 8.34 38.97 -45.18
CA THR A 2 8.04 38.55 -43.80
C THR A 2 6.70 37.79 -43.75
N VAL A 3 6.43 36.81 -44.62
CA VAL A 3 5.14 36.07 -44.59
C VAL A 3 5.24 34.54 -44.59
N LEU A 4 6.43 33.96 -44.82
CA LEU A 4 6.60 32.50 -44.93
C LEU A 4 7.01 31.78 -43.63
N LYS A 5 7.14 32.50 -42.49
CA LYS A 5 7.66 31.93 -41.23
C LYS A 5 6.61 31.59 -40.16
N LYS A 6 5.31 31.77 -40.42
CA LYS A 6 4.25 31.58 -39.40
C LYS A 6 3.45 30.27 -39.50
N ALA A 7 3.87 29.32 -40.33
CA ALA A 7 3.09 28.10 -40.62
C ALA A 7 3.66 26.81 -40.02
N ILE A 8 4.57 26.88 -39.04
CA ILE A 8 5.20 25.69 -38.44
C ILE A 8 5.10 25.76 -36.90
N VAL A 9 3.92 25.85 -36.30
CA VAL A 9 3.77 25.59 -34.84
C VAL A 9 2.34 25.18 -34.44
N THR A 10 1.66 24.24 -35.11
CA THR A 10 0.29 23.85 -34.65
C THR A 10 -0.07 22.36 -34.76
N ALA A 11 0.90 21.46 -34.76
CA ALA A 11 0.67 20.05 -34.48
C ALA A 11 2.00 19.50 -33.95
N THR A 12 2.15 19.05 -32.71
CA THR A 12 1.44 17.91 -32.12
C THR A 12 1.77 17.94 -30.62
N PHE A 13 0.83 18.36 -29.77
CA PHE A 13 1.00 18.26 -28.31
C PHE A 13 -0.29 17.66 -27.74
N SER A 14 -0.51 16.37 -28.03
CA SER A 14 -1.71 15.66 -27.57
C SER A 14 -1.42 14.21 -27.18
N VAL A 15 -0.23 13.92 -26.66
CA VAL A 15 0.06 12.63 -26.00
C VAL A 15 0.75 12.90 -24.67
N ALA A 16 -0.01 13.37 -23.68
CA ALA A 16 0.48 13.45 -22.30
C ALA A 16 -0.64 13.36 -21.25
N LEU A 17 -1.79 12.75 -21.57
CA LEU A 17 -2.88 12.57 -20.59
C LEU A 17 -3.34 11.11 -20.53
N ALA A 18 -2.40 10.21 -20.23
CA ALA A 18 -2.72 8.86 -19.76
C ALA A 18 -1.63 8.35 -18.79
N ALA A 19 -1.05 9.25 -17.99
CA ALA A 19 -0.52 8.80 -16.71
C ALA A 19 -1.75 8.46 -15.86
N GLY A 20 -2.26 7.24 -16.01
CA GLY A 20 -3.28 6.72 -15.11
C GLY A 20 -2.74 6.90 -13.69
N ALA A 21 -3.53 7.52 -12.82
CA ALA A 21 -3.22 7.50 -11.40
C ALA A 21 -3.00 6.03 -11.03
N HIS A 22 -1.77 5.66 -10.62
CA HIS A 22 -1.55 4.36 -10.03
C HIS A 22 -2.43 4.33 -8.77
N ALA A 23 -3.46 3.49 -8.78
CA ALA A 23 -4.27 3.30 -7.60
C ALA A 23 -3.40 2.73 -6.49
N GLU A 24 -3.63 3.19 -5.26
CA GLU A 24 -2.89 2.69 -4.12
C GLU A 24 -3.30 1.22 -3.85
N PRO A 25 -2.32 0.36 -3.51
CA PRO A 25 -2.62 -1.02 -3.16
C PRO A 25 -3.52 -1.08 -1.92
N TYR A 26 -4.37 -2.10 -1.87
CA TYR A 26 -5.09 -2.43 -0.64
C TYR A 26 -4.15 -3.07 0.35
N ARG A 27 -4.22 -2.69 1.62
CA ARG A 27 -3.29 -3.21 2.62
C ARG A 27 -3.99 -4.02 3.71
N ILE A 28 -3.37 -5.13 4.10
CA ILE A 28 -3.69 -5.88 5.31
C ILE A 28 -2.60 -5.56 6.33
N GLY A 29 -2.99 -4.97 7.46
CA GLY A 29 -2.07 -4.66 8.55
C GLY A 29 -1.97 -5.79 9.54
N VAL A 30 -0.79 -6.38 9.71
CA VAL A 30 -0.50 -7.35 10.77
C VAL A 30 0.13 -6.58 11.94
N LEU A 31 -0.66 -6.29 12.96
CA LEU A 31 -0.25 -5.57 14.16
C LEU A 31 0.04 -6.58 15.26
N THR A 32 1.30 -7.00 15.37
CA THR A 32 1.67 -8.13 16.23
C THR A 32 3.00 -7.93 16.95
N ASP A 33 3.39 -8.89 17.78
CA ASP A 33 4.59 -8.88 18.60
C ASP A 33 5.85 -9.13 17.75
N MET A 34 6.33 -8.10 17.06
CA MET A 34 7.57 -8.17 16.28
C MET A 34 8.83 -7.97 17.13
N SER A 35 8.66 -7.75 18.43
CA SER A 35 9.75 -7.72 19.40
C SER A 35 9.31 -8.23 20.77
N GLY A 36 10.29 -8.58 21.61
CA GLY A 36 10.04 -8.98 22.99
C GLY A 36 9.67 -10.46 23.15
N MET A 37 9.02 -10.77 24.27
CA MET A 37 8.84 -12.14 24.77
C MET A 37 7.92 -13.00 23.89
N ASN A 38 6.98 -12.36 23.18
CA ASN A 38 5.94 -13.04 22.42
C ASN A 38 6.31 -13.23 20.93
N TYR A 39 7.51 -12.82 20.50
CA TYR A 39 7.93 -12.88 19.09
C TYR A 39 7.78 -14.27 18.47
N ASP A 40 8.12 -15.32 19.23
CA ASP A 40 8.01 -16.71 18.77
C ASP A 40 6.55 -17.20 18.71
N LEU A 41 5.62 -16.54 19.41
CA LEU A 41 4.20 -16.91 19.45
C LEU A 41 3.39 -16.27 18.31
N SER A 42 3.60 -14.97 18.06
CA SER A 42 2.78 -14.20 17.12
C SER A 42 3.58 -13.26 16.19
N GLY A 43 4.92 -13.24 16.26
CA GLY A 43 5.75 -12.35 15.43
C GLY A 43 5.83 -12.75 13.96
N LYS A 44 7.03 -13.15 13.50
CA LYS A 44 7.26 -13.40 12.06
C LYS A 44 6.34 -14.47 11.45
N GLY A 45 5.86 -15.41 12.27
CA GLY A 45 4.89 -16.43 11.84
C GLY A 45 3.59 -15.85 11.31
N SER A 46 2.99 -14.89 12.02
CA SER A 46 1.74 -14.23 11.60
C SER A 46 1.92 -13.43 10.31
N GLN A 47 3.07 -12.75 10.15
CA GLN A 47 3.38 -12.05 8.90
C GLN A 47 3.41 -13.02 7.71
N VAL A 48 4.16 -14.12 7.83
CA VAL A 48 4.29 -15.09 6.73
C VAL A 48 2.95 -15.76 6.43
N ALA A 49 2.15 -16.06 7.46
CA ALA A 49 0.80 -16.60 7.27
C ALA A 49 -0.11 -15.63 6.50
N ALA A 50 -0.06 -14.33 6.80
CA ALA A 50 -0.82 -13.32 6.07
C ALA A 50 -0.33 -13.18 4.61
N GLU A 51 1.00 -13.20 4.38
CA GLU A 51 1.59 -13.16 3.04
C GLU A 51 1.12 -14.37 2.20
N MET A 52 1.19 -15.58 2.77
CA MET A 52 0.67 -16.80 2.10
C MET A 52 -0.84 -16.72 1.82
N ALA A 53 -1.63 -16.18 2.74
CA ALA A 53 -3.07 -16.03 2.53
C ALA A 53 -3.39 -15.04 1.39
N VAL A 54 -2.59 -13.97 1.25
CA VAL A 54 -2.70 -13.03 0.12
C VAL A 54 -2.30 -13.70 -1.20
N GLU A 55 -1.24 -14.50 -1.19
CA GLU A 55 -0.82 -15.30 -2.36
C GLU A 55 -1.91 -16.30 -2.78
N ASP A 56 -2.48 -17.04 -1.83
CA ASP A 56 -3.56 -18.01 -2.06
C ASP A 56 -4.84 -17.33 -2.60
N PHE A 57 -5.10 -16.10 -2.18
CA PHE A 57 -6.21 -15.27 -2.69
C PHE A 57 -5.97 -14.79 -4.13
N GLY A 58 -4.72 -14.80 -4.61
CA GLY A 58 -4.33 -14.35 -5.94
C GLY A 58 -3.75 -12.93 -5.98
N GLY A 59 -3.45 -12.34 -4.83
CA GLY A 59 -2.67 -11.09 -4.70
C GLY A 59 -3.36 -9.81 -5.18
N LYS A 60 -4.61 -9.86 -5.64
CA LYS A 60 -5.33 -8.70 -6.17
C LYS A 60 -6.76 -8.58 -5.66
N LEU A 61 -7.18 -7.37 -5.32
CA LEU A 61 -8.54 -7.01 -4.97
C LEU A 61 -9.00 -5.88 -5.90
N LEU A 62 -10.11 -6.09 -6.61
CA LEU A 62 -10.67 -5.12 -7.56
C LEU A 62 -9.67 -4.64 -8.64
N GLY A 63 -8.68 -5.47 -8.99
CA GLY A 63 -7.64 -5.16 -9.98
C GLY A 63 -6.36 -4.56 -9.40
N GLU A 64 -6.40 -4.10 -8.16
CA GLU A 64 -5.25 -3.52 -7.45
C GLU A 64 -4.54 -4.55 -6.59
N ASP A 65 -3.25 -4.34 -6.34
CA ASP A 65 -2.45 -5.25 -5.52
C ASP A 65 -2.94 -5.25 -4.07
N VAL A 66 -2.81 -6.41 -3.41
CA VAL A 66 -2.97 -6.56 -1.98
C VAL A 66 -1.60 -6.72 -1.34
N GLU A 67 -1.25 -5.83 -0.43
CA GLU A 67 0.03 -5.87 0.30
C GLU A 67 -0.19 -6.21 1.78
N VAL A 68 0.77 -6.92 2.36
CA VAL A 68 0.85 -7.09 3.81
C VAL A 68 1.83 -6.07 4.37
N ILE A 69 1.38 -5.29 5.35
CA ILE A 69 2.25 -4.42 6.15
C ILE A 69 2.26 -4.89 7.60
N VAL A 70 3.37 -4.63 8.28
CA VAL A 70 3.62 -5.12 9.63
C VAL A 70 3.88 -3.96 10.57
N GLY A 71 3.32 -4.05 11.78
CA GLY A 71 3.56 -3.09 12.85
C GLY A 71 3.79 -3.81 14.18
N ASP A 72 4.76 -3.31 14.96
CA ASP A 72 5.02 -3.79 16.31
C ASP A 72 4.25 -2.93 17.33
N HIS A 73 3.29 -3.52 18.03
CA HIS A 73 2.58 -2.83 19.11
C HIS A 73 3.38 -2.79 20.42
N GLN A 74 4.50 -3.51 20.54
CA GLN A 74 5.41 -3.52 21.68
C GLN A 74 4.73 -3.85 23.03
N ASN A 75 3.68 -4.66 23.02
CA ASN A 75 2.79 -4.87 24.17
C ASN A 75 2.28 -3.57 24.84
N LYS A 76 2.14 -2.49 24.05
CA LYS A 76 1.72 -1.16 24.50
C LYS A 76 0.48 -0.70 23.72
N PRO A 77 -0.69 -0.59 24.37
CA PRO A 77 -1.94 -0.21 23.70
C PRO A 77 -1.90 1.16 23.00
N ASP A 78 -1.17 2.12 23.56
CA ASP A 78 -0.97 3.45 22.98
C ASP A 78 -0.16 3.40 21.68
N VAL A 79 0.88 2.58 21.62
CA VAL A 79 1.68 2.36 20.41
C VAL A 79 0.84 1.67 19.33
N GLY A 80 0.17 0.57 19.68
CA GLY A 80 -0.69 -0.18 18.76
C GLY A 80 -1.83 0.65 18.20
N SER A 81 -2.55 1.40 19.05
CA SER A 81 -3.64 2.27 18.59
C SER A 81 -3.18 3.44 17.73
N THR A 82 -1.98 3.97 17.97
CA THR A 82 -1.39 5.02 17.12
C THR A 82 -1.02 4.48 15.72
N LEU A 83 -0.44 3.28 15.65
CA LEU A 83 -0.14 2.60 14.39
C LEU A 83 -1.42 2.31 13.59
N ALA A 84 -2.41 1.70 14.23
CA ALA A 84 -3.69 1.37 13.60
C ALA A 84 -4.40 2.60 13.03
N ARG A 85 -4.41 3.72 13.77
CA ARG A 85 -5.00 4.99 13.27
C ARG A 85 -4.29 5.48 12.01
N ARG A 86 -2.96 5.55 12.03
CA ARG A 86 -2.17 5.95 10.86
C ARG A 86 -2.47 5.06 9.65
N TRP A 87 -2.56 3.75 9.88
CA TRP A 87 -2.85 2.79 8.82
C TRP A 87 -4.22 3.00 8.16
N ILE A 88 -5.24 3.22 8.98
CA ILE A 88 -6.61 3.47 8.51
C ILE A 88 -6.69 4.82 7.79
N ASP A 89 -6.07 5.86 8.35
CA ASP A 89 -6.21 7.22 7.86
C ASP A 89 -5.33 7.52 6.63
N GLU A 90 -4.16 6.87 6.51
CA GLU A 90 -3.11 7.30 5.57
C GLU A 90 -2.57 6.17 4.66
N GLN A 91 -2.91 4.90 4.90
CA GLN A 91 -2.20 3.78 4.24
C GLN A 91 -3.10 2.76 3.55
N ASN A 92 -4.37 3.12 3.30
CA ASN A 92 -5.32 2.27 2.59
C ASN A 92 -5.43 0.85 3.17
N VAL A 93 -5.35 0.74 4.51
CA VAL A 93 -5.53 -0.53 5.20
C VAL A 93 -7.02 -0.86 5.28
N ILE A 94 -7.38 -2.04 4.79
CA ILE A 94 -8.77 -2.52 4.75
C ILE A 94 -9.11 -3.51 5.87
N ALA A 95 -8.09 -4.11 6.49
CA ALA A 95 -8.23 -5.00 7.63
C ALA A 95 -6.97 -4.98 8.50
N ILE A 96 -7.16 -5.20 9.80
CA ILE A 96 -6.08 -5.38 10.76
C ILE A 96 -6.22 -6.77 11.40
N ALA A 97 -5.12 -7.51 11.47
CA ALA A 97 -5.00 -8.84 12.07
C ALA A 97 -3.80 -8.88 13.03
N ASP A 98 -3.75 -9.93 13.86
CA ASP A 98 -2.67 -10.27 14.80
C ASP A 98 -2.35 -11.77 14.66
#